data_AF-A0A9P5W7W8-F1
#
_entry.id   AF-A0A9P5W7W8-F1
#
_cell.length_a   1.000
_cell.length_b   1.000
_cell.length_c   1.000
_cell.angle_alpha   90.00
_cell.angle_beta   90.00
_cell.angle_gamma   90.00
#
_symmetry.space_group_name_H-M   'P 1'
#
loop_
_entity.id
_entity.type
_entity.pdbx_description
1 polymer ?
#
loop_
_entity_poly.entity_id
_entity_poly.type
_entity_poly.pdbx_seq_one_letter_code
_entity_poly.pdbx_strand_id
1 'polypeptide(L)'
;MDGLQGLKDIKVISIAGLDFPGSGDTVATSVIRIHNPSKLTLKLGKMILKAGRNTTESGYTGKSTIDDLVLVPGDNELGSILWMEAGGPATTEITLALSTSDVKLALYGFDGSSPNPALAAGLKSLVTSVVLPLYLITPPAAPAYDKEASIKILPTTKDDGLVDITFKLNNPPKVGLTVYEFFDKSGAWPTTMDIETNRYKLIPQPFTTPFHLNAGESNTITRQFKLQLSAETGPLVEKGRAGSVRLGVHFWAPTLRIDGMSKDYVPDWSAPTVHGMGNYITLKTGPDFELLLDYKYPTAPVNPVTPATPTTETPAPQPPVTETPAPQPPVTEPPVTEPPTTPEPETPVTSPEPSPISVAPGA
;
A
#
# COMPACT_ATOMS: atom_id res chain seq x y z
N MET A 1 22.10 20.28 16.89
CA MET A 1 21.33 19.01 16.79
C MET A 1 20.14 19.22 15.84
N ASP A 2 20.31 20.06 14.82
CA ASP A 2 19.16 20.76 14.26
C ASP A 2 18.38 19.84 13.32
N GLY A 3 19.06 18.91 12.67
CA GLY A 3 18.42 17.92 11.80
C GLY A 3 17.46 16.95 12.51
N LEU A 4 17.58 16.74 13.82
CA LEU A 4 16.61 15.91 14.58
C LEU A 4 15.40 16.71 15.07
N GLN A 5 15.42 18.04 14.99
CA GLN A 5 14.28 18.88 15.39
C GLN A 5 13.04 18.59 14.53
N GLY A 6 13.25 18.20 13.28
CA GLY A 6 12.22 17.75 12.34
C GLY A 6 11.33 16.63 12.86
N LEU A 7 11.88 15.74 13.69
CA LEU A 7 11.15 14.61 14.24
C LEU A 7 10.04 15.03 15.22
N LYS A 8 10.06 16.29 15.70
CA LYS A 8 8.99 16.81 16.57
C LYS A 8 7.69 17.10 15.82
N ASP A 9 7.76 17.30 14.50
CA ASP A 9 6.61 17.64 13.64
C ASP A 9 6.37 16.55 12.59
N ILE A 10 6.04 15.34 13.05
CA ILE A 10 5.63 14.24 12.17
C ILE A 10 4.16 14.43 11.83
N LYS A 11 3.86 14.54 10.53
CA LYS A 11 2.49 14.69 10.02
C LYS A 11 2.09 13.46 9.23
N VAL A 12 0.93 12.87 9.51
CA VAL A 12 0.33 11.89 8.59
C VAL A 12 -0.25 12.65 7.40
N ILE A 13 0.17 12.30 6.20
CA ILE A 13 -0.26 12.97 4.95
C ILE A 13 -1.17 12.10 4.08
N SER A 14 -1.14 10.78 4.26
CA SER A 14 -2.10 9.82 3.71
C SER A 14 -2.09 8.52 4.51
N ILE A 15 -3.21 7.80 4.54
CA ILE A 15 -3.26 6.42 5.05
C ILE A 15 -3.54 5.50 3.86
N ALA A 16 -2.78 4.42 3.76
CA ALA A 16 -2.89 3.46 2.69
C ALA A 16 -3.87 2.32 3.00
N GLY A 17 -4.09 2.05 4.29
CA GLY A 17 -5.18 1.21 4.76
C GLY A 17 -5.06 0.84 6.23
N LEU A 18 -6.12 0.20 6.72
CA LEU A 18 -6.10 -0.56 7.97
C LEU A 18 -6.11 -2.04 7.66
N ASP A 19 -5.40 -2.81 8.46
CA ASP A 19 -5.53 -4.26 8.51
C ASP A 19 -5.99 -4.65 9.91
N PHE A 20 -6.92 -5.59 9.98
CA PHE A 20 -7.38 -6.20 11.21
C PHE A 20 -6.97 -7.67 11.14
N PRO A 21 -5.68 -8.01 11.36
CA PRO A 21 -5.28 -9.41 11.37
C PRO A 21 -6.17 -10.18 12.34
N GLY A 22 -6.52 -11.43 12.00
CA GLY A 22 -7.43 -12.27 12.80
C GLY A 22 -7.01 -12.50 14.26
N SER A 23 -5.83 -12.00 14.66
CA SER A 23 -5.36 -11.87 16.05
C SER A 23 -6.09 -10.79 16.87
N GLY A 24 -6.86 -9.90 16.22
CA GLY A 24 -7.51 -8.75 16.84
C GLY A 24 -6.61 -7.51 16.96
N ASP A 25 -5.38 -7.57 16.45
CA ASP A 25 -4.53 -6.38 16.33
C ASP A 25 -5.11 -5.43 15.27
N THR A 26 -4.69 -4.18 15.29
CA THR A 26 -5.03 -3.21 14.24
C THR A 26 -3.75 -2.61 13.68
N VAL A 27 -3.55 -2.73 12.39
CA VAL A 27 -2.38 -2.21 11.70
C VAL A 27 -2.81 -1.06 10.80
N ALA A 28 -2.19 0.11 10.95
CA ALA A 28 -2.39 1.23 10.04
C ALA A 28 -1.11 1.47 9.24
N THR A 29 -1.21 1.37 7.93
CA THR A 29 -0.13 1.77 7.03
C THR A 29 -0.36 3.20 6.57
N SER A 30 0.62 4.07 6.79
CA SER A 30 0.51 5.49 6.49
C SER A 30 1.74 6.02 5.78
N VAL A 31 1.55 7.13 5.09
CA VAL A 31 2.65 8.00 4.65
C VAL A 31 2.68 9.18 5.60
N ILE A 32 3.86 9.42 6.15
CA ILE A 32 4.15 10.56 7.01
C ILE A 32 5.08 11.54 6.32
N ARG A 33 5.04 12.79 6.76
CA ARG A 33 5.98 13.83 6.38
C ARG A 33 6.83 14.21 7.58
N ILE A 34 8.14 14.29 7.35
CA ILE A 34 9.14 14.78 8.31
C ILE A 34 9.98 15.85 7.62
N HIS A 35 10.03 17.05 8.19
CA HIS A 35 10.85 18.14 7.66
C HIS A 35 12.26 18.10 8.28
N ASN A 36 13.31 17.97 7.49
CA ASN A 36 14.70 18.09 7.95
C ASN A 36 15.20 19.53 7.72
N PRO A 37 15.33 20.35 8.77
CA PRO A 37 15.80 21.73 8.64
C PRO A 37 17.33 21.82 8.42
N SER A 38 18.05 20.70 8.50
CA SER A 38 19.49 20.63 8.26
C SER A 38 19.82 20.70 6.77
N LYS A 39 21.00 21.21 6.44
CA LYS A 39 21.60 21.11 5.09
C LYS A 39 22.21 19.73 4.81
N LEU A 40 22.20 18.83 5.79
CA LEU A 40 22.78 17.49 5.69
C LEU A 40 21.71 16.43 5.55
N THR A 41 21.96 15.45 4.68
CA THR A 41 21.19 14.20 4.65
C THR A 41 21.53 13.36 5.87
N LEU A 42 20.51 12.93 6.61
CA LEU A 42 20.66 12.06 7.77
C LEU A 42 20.25 10.63 7.42
N LYS A 43 21.14 9.66 7.62
CA LYS A 43 20.81 8.23 7.51
C LYS A 43 20.65 7.67 8.91
N LEU A 44 19.40 7.50 9.33
CA LEU A 44 19.04 7.14 10.70
C LEU A 44 18.69 5.66 10.86
N GLY A 45 18.40 4.96 9.75
CA GLY A 45 18.06 3.54 9.75
C GLY A 45 16.67 3.31 10.33
N LYS A 46 16.45 2.19 11.02
CA LYS A 46 15.13 1.90 11.57
C LYS A 46 14.77 2.81 12.76
N MET A 47 13.57 3.41 12.72
CA MET A 47 12.99 4.16 13.83
C MET A 47 11.70 3.50 14.31
N ILE A 48 11.57 3.37 15.64
CA ILE A 48 10.39 2.79 16.30
C ILE A 48 9.92 3.78 17.37
N LEU A 49 8.66 4.18 17.34
CA LEU A 49 8.03 5.01 18.36
C LEU A 49 6.91 4.21 19.02
N LYS A 50 6.77 4.32 20.34
CA LYS A 50 5.53 3.87 21.00
C LYS A 50 4.38 4.76 20.53
N ALA A 51 3.21 4.17 20.39
CA ALA A 51 1.97 4.83 20.03
C ALA A 51 0.94 4.62 21.13
N GLY A 52 0.10 5.62 21.36
CA GLY A 52 -0.95 5.55 22.37
C GLY A 52 -1.88 6.76 22.37
N ARG A 53 -2.92 6.72 23.20
CA ARG A 53 -3.79 7.87 23.46
C ARG A 53 -3.03 9.02 24.12
N ASN A 54 -2.02 8.67 24.92
CA ASN A 54 -1.10 9.58 25.59
C ASN A 54 0.24 8.86 25.80
N THR A 55 1.18 9.49 26.51
CA THR A 55 2.53 8.93 26.75
C THR A 55 2.63 8.06 28.01
N THR A 56 1.50 7.69 28.63
CA THR A 56 1.46 6.81 29.82
C THR A 56 1.36 5.35 29.39
N GLU A 57 1.78 4.44 30.27
CA GLU A 57 1.66 3.00 29.98
C GLU A 57 0.20 2.55 29.82
N SER A 58 -0.74 3.11 30.59
CA SER A 58 -2.18 2.84 30.41
C SER A 58 -2.75 3.36 29.08
N GLY A 59 -2.08 4.34 28.47
CA GLY A 59 -2.47 4.89 27.18
C GLY A 59 -1.77 4.23 26.00
N TYR A 60 -0.79 3.36 26.25
CA TYR A 60 -0.06 2.64 25.21
C TYR A 60 -1.00 1.72 24.43
N THR A 61 -0.89 1.77 23.11
CA THR A 61 -1.64 0.89 22.20
C THR A 61 -0.75 0.10 21.27
N GLY A 62 0.51 0.50 21.07
CA GLY A 62 1.42 -0.25 20.21
C GLY A 62 2.59 0.59 19.69
N LYS A 63 3.03 0.35 18.46
CA LYS A 63 4.27 0.93 17.92
C LYS A 63 4.12 1.41 16.48
N SER A 64 4.64 2.60 16.20
CA SER A 64 4.87 3.10 14.84
C SER A 64 6.30 2.79 14.42
N THR A 65 6.48 2.23 13.23
CA THR A 65 7.79 1.84 12.69
C THR A 65 8.01 2.48 11.33
N ILE A 66 9.18 3.10 11.15
CA ILE A 66 9.70 3.56 9.86
C ILE A 66 11.00 2.79 9.63
N ASP A 67 11.03 1.98 8.59
CA ASP A 67 12.25 1.27 8.20
C ASP A 67 13.14 2.19 7.35
N ASP A 68 14.45 1.99 7.43
CA ASP A 68 15.46 2.68 6.60
C ASP A 68 15.28 4.20 6.47
N LEU A 69 15.02 4.88 7.59
CA LEU A 69 14.84 6.33 7.66
C LEU A 69 16.05 7.07 7.11
N VAL A 70 15.84 7.75 5.99
CA VAL A 70 16.77 8.71 5.41
C VAL A 70 16.05 10.04 5.28
N LEU A 71 16.63 11.10 5.86
CA LEU A 71 16.09 12.45 5.81
C LEU A 71 17.02 13.33 4.98
N VAL A 72 16.64 13.65 3.74
CA VAL A 72 17.32 14.67 2.93
C VAL A 72 16.89 16.07 3.40
N PRO A 73 17.66 17.14 3.10
CA PRO A 73 17.24 18.51 3.42
C PRO A 73 15.84 18.84 2.88
N GLY A 74 14.98 19.41 3.71
CA GLY A 74 13.59 19.74 3.37
C GLY A 74 12.57 18.67 3.77
N ASP A 75 11.45 18.60 3.04
CA ASP A 75 10.35 17.68 3.35
C ASP A 75 10.65 16.27 2.84
N ASN A 76 10.45 15.27 3.71
CA ASN A 76 10.60 13.85 3.40
C ASN A 76 9.25 13.16 3.57
N GLU A 77 8.79 12.45 2.54
CA GLU A 77 7.60 11.61 2.60
C GLU A 77 8.00 10.15 2.74
N LEU A 78 7.53 9.49 3.79
CA LEU A 78 8.04 8.21 4.26
C LEU A 78 6.88 7.27 4.61
N GLY A 79 7.02 6.00 4.26
CA GLY A 79 6.10 4.96 4.74
C GLY A 79 6.29 4.68 6.24
N SER A 80 5.19 4.49 6.96
CA SER A 80 5.17 4.15 8.38
C SER A 80 4.09 3.12 8.66
N ILE A 81 4.44 2.09 9.44
CA ILE A 81 3.50 1.07 9.93
C ILE A 81 3.23 1.34 11.40
N LEU A 82 1.98 1.63 11.74
CA LEU A 82 1.48 1.65 13.10
C LEU A 82 0.83 0.31 13.42
N TRP A 83 1.44 -0.47 14.31
CA TRP A 83 0.86 -1.68 14.87
C TRP A 83 0.21 -1.36 16.21
N MET A 84 -1.06 -1.67 16.39
CA MET A 84 -1.78 -1.56 17.66
C MET A 84 -2.17 -2.94 18.18
N GLU A 85 -1.77 -3.23 19.41
CA GLU A 85 -1.96 -4.51 20.09
C GLU A 85 -3.42 -4.75 20.44
N ALA A 86 -3.90 -5.97 20.15
CA ALA A 86 -5.25 -6.43 20.41
C ALA A 86 -5.65 -6.34 21.90
N GLY A 87 -6.94 -6.11 22.17
CA GLY A 87 -7.54 -6.34 23.48
C GLY A 87 -7.20 -5.33 24.58
N GLY A 88 -6.33 -4.35 24.31
CA GLY A 88 -6.10 -3.22 25.23
C GLY A 88 -7.32 -2.29 25.31
N PRO A 89 -7.68 -1.75 26.49
CA PRO A 89 -8.77 -0.78 26.61
C PRO A 89 -8.54 0.46 25.74
N ALA A 90 -7.31 0.97 25.71
CA ALA A 90 -6.94 2.12 24.88
C ALA A 90 -7.03 1.80 23.38
N THR A 91 -6.59 0.61 22.94
CA THR A 91 -6.74 0.18 21.54
C THR A 91 -8.21 0.08 21.16
N THR A 92 -9.04 -0.52 22.01
CA THR A 92 -10.49 -0.67 21.77
C THR A 92 -11.18 0.69 21.63
N GLU A 93 -10.86 1.64 22.51
CA GLU A 93 -11.36 3.02 22.42
C GLU A 93 -10.96 3.70 21.11
N ILE A 94 -9.69 3.56 20.72
CA ILE A 94 -9.15 4.15 19.48
C ILE A 94 -9.82 3.54 18.25
N THR A 95 -9.94 2.21 18.18
CA THR A 95 -10.58 1.51 17.06
C THR A 95 -12.07 1.90 16.95
N LEU A 96 -12.77 2.02 18.07
CA LEU A 96 -14.16 2.51 18.07
C LEU A 96 -14.24 3.98 17.61
N ALA A 97 -13.35 4.84 18.11
CA ALA A 97 -13.31 6.26 17.74
C ALA A 97 -13.03 6.47 16.25
N LEU A 98 -12.15 5.64 15.64
CA LEU A 98 -11.85 5.68 14.20
C LEU A 98 -13.08 5.43 13.31
N SER A 99 -14.15 4.84 13.85
CA SER A 99 -15.40 4.65 13.11
C SER A 99 -16.31 5.89 13.06
N THR A 100 -16.02 6.91 13.88
CA THR A 100 -16.90 8.09 14.07
C THR A 100 -16.18 9.44 14.01
N SER A 101 -14.87 9.50 14.21
CA SER A 101 -14.09 10.74 14.23
C SER A 101 -12.62 10.52 13.92
N ASP A 102 -11.91 11.61 13.59
CA ASP A 102 -10.45 11.64 13.56
C ASP A 102 -9.88 11.31 14.94
N VAL A 103 -8.84 10.47 15.00
CA VAL A 103 -8.20 10.07 16.25
C VAL A 103 -6.79 10.62 16.34
N LYS A 104 -6.53 11.40 17.40
CA LYS A 104 -5.18 11.86 17.72
C LYS A 104 -4.44 10.81 18.54
N LEU A 105 -3.28 10.38 18.06
CA LEU A 105 -2.36 9.49 18.77
C LEU A 105 -1.10 10.23 19.18
N ALA A 106 -0.61 9.98 20.38
CA ALA A 106 0.73 10.34 20.80
C ALA A 106 1.73 9.33 20.24
N LEU A 107 2.80 9.80 19.62
CA LEU A 107 3.97 9.01 19.28
C LEU A 107 5.14 9.45 20.15
N TYR A 108 5.81 8.52 20.81
CA TYR A 108 6.89 8.86 21.73
C TYR A 108 8.02 7.85 21.70
N GLY A 109 9.24 8.34 21.88
CA GLY A 109 10.43 7.50 21.89
C GLY A 109 10.62 6.75 23.21
N PHE A 110 11.47 5.74 23.18
CA PHE A 110 11.80 4.88 24.30
C PHE A 110 13.21 4.28 24.14
N ASP A 111 13.68 3.56 25.16
CA ASP A 111 14.93 2.80 25.12
C ASP A 111 14.76 1.62 24.15
N GLY A 112 15.07 1.84 22.87
CA GLY A 112 14.79 0.89 21.79
C GLY A 112 14.16 1.52 20.55
N SER A 113 13.97 2.85 20.55
CA SER A 113 13.47 3.57 19.37
C SER A 113 14.38 3.51 18.15
N SER A 114 15.64 3.11 18.31
CA SER A 114 16.59 2.93 17.22
C SER A 114 17.64 1.89 17.61
N PRO A 115 18.15 1.09 16.65
CA PRO A 115 19.29 0.21 16.90
C PRO A 115 20.59 0.97 17.14
N ASN A 116 20.70 2.22 16.67
CA ASN A 116 21.80 3.12 16.98
C ASN A 116 21.61 3.73 18.40
N PRO A 117 22.51 3.48 19.36
CA PRO A 117 22.36 3.94 20.75
C PRO A 117 22.33 5.47 20.92
N ALA A 118 23.13 6.20 20.13
CA ALA A 118 23.18 7.67 20.22
C ALA A 118 21.87 8.29 19.72
N LEU A 119 21.32 7.75 18.64
CA LEU A 119 20.01 8.15 18.15
C LEU A 119 18.90 7.75 19.15
N ALA A 120 18.93 6.54 19.70
CA ALA A 120 17.95 6.09 20.69
C ALA A 120 17.92 7.02 21.92
N ALA A 121 19.09 7.45 22.40
CA ALA A 121 19.19 8.41 23.50
C ALA A 121 18.54 9.76 23.15
N GLY A 122 18.75 10.26 21.93
CA GLY A 122 18.09 11.47 21.45
C GLY A 122 16.57 11.33 21.30
N LEU A 123 16.13 10.18 20.78
CA LEU A 123 14.72 9.87 20.54
C LEU A 123 13.93 9.62 21.84
N LYS A 124 14.56 9.21 22.93
CA LYS A 124 13.87 8.94 24.20
C LYS A 124 13.01 10.11 24.71
N SER A 125 13.45 11.33 24.42
CA SER A 125 12.73 12.57 24.79
C SER A 125 11.70 13.01 23.74
N LEU A 126 11.65 12.34 22.60
CA LEU A 126 10.75 12.68 21.52
C LEU A 126 9.32 12.37 21.93
N VAL A 127 8.47 13.39 21.86
CA VAL A 127 7.02 13.26 21.90
C VAL A 127 6.48 14.07 20.74
N THR A 128 5.65 13.44 19.93
CA THR A 128 4.90 14.07 18.85
C THR A 128 3.49 13.48 18.83
N SER A 129 2.66 13.94 17.91
CA SER A 129 1.32 13.40 17.76
C SER A 129 0.93 13.33 16.30
N VAL A 130 0.24 12.27 15.94
CA VAL A 130 -0.34 12.09 14.61
C VAL A 130 -1.85 12.09 14.71
N VAL A 131 -2.52 12.54 13.66
CA VAL A 131 -3.97 12.41 13.52
C VAL A 131 -4.24 11.32 12.49
N LEU A 132 -4.97 10.30 12.91
CA LEU A 132 -5.55 9.30 12.02
C LEU A 132 -6.92 9.80 11.58
N PRO A 133 -7.10 10.26 10.33
CA PRO A 133 -8.37 10.76 9.84
C PRO A 133 -9.47 9.69 9.83
N LEU A 134 -10.71 10.12 10.11
CA LEU A 134 -11.93 9.36 9.82
C LEU A 134 -11.98 9.02 8.34
N TYR A 135 -12.42 7.80 8.01
CA TYR A 135 -12.42 7.23 6.67
C TYR A 135 -11.04 7.02 6.04
N LEU A 136 -9.95 7.44 6.69
CA LEU A 136 -8.54 7.11 6.39
C LEU A 136 -8.04 7.57 5.01
N ILE A 137 -8.92 7.83 4.06
CA ILE A 137 -8.71 8.53 2.81
C ILE A 137 -8.98 9.99 3.10
N THR A 138 -7.93 10.80 3.23
CA THR A 138 -8.11 12.24 3.30
C THR A 138 -8.59 12.73 1.93
N PRO A 139 -9.78 13.33 1.82
CA PRO A 139 -10.17 14.01 0.58
C PRO A 139 -9.05 15.00 0.20
N PRO A 140 -8.64 15.07 -1.07
CA PRO A 140 -9.35 14.60 -2.27
C PRO A 140 -8.93 13.21 -2.81
N ALA A 141 -8.28 12.34 -2.03
CA ALA A 141 -7.79 11.06 -2.56
C ALA A 141 -8.93 10.17 -3.14
N ALA A 142 -8.69 9.62 -4.33
CA ALA A 142 -9.63 8.71 -5.00
C ALA A 142 -9.77 7.40 -4.20
N PRO A 143 -10.93 6.74 -4.20
CA PRO A 143 -11.07 5.41 -3.61
C PRO A 143 -10.11 4.42 -4.29
N ALA A 144 -9.64 3.40 -3.58
CA ALA A 144 -8.66 2.43 -4.12
C ALA A 144 -9.13 1.71 -5.39
N TYR A 145 -10.43 1.64 -5.64
CA TYR A 145 -11.02 1.14 -6.87
C TYR A 145 -12.30 1.89 -7.22
N ASP A 146 -12.66 1.85 -8.50
CA ASP A 146 -13.93 2.38 -8.97
C ASP A 146 -15.10 1.48 -8.56
N LYS A 147 -16.29 2.08 -8.34
CA LYS A 147 -17.52 1.34 -8.04
C LYS A 147 -18.12 0.64 -9.26
N GLU A 148 -17.39 0.58 -10.37
CA GLU A 148 -17.77 -0.15 -11.58
C GLU A 148 -16.64 -1.09 -12.00
N ALA A 149 -17.03 -2.31 -12.34
CA ALA A 149 -16.16 -3.33 -12.94
C ALA A 149 -16.93 -4.01 -14.08
N SER A 150 -16.25 -4.76 -14.94
CA SER A 150 -16.90 -5.63 -15.93
C SER A 150 -16.44 -7.07 -15.78
N ILE A 151 -17.36 -8.01 -15.99
CA ILE A 151 -17.07 -9.44 -16.05
C ILE A 151 -17.16 -9.94 -17.47
N LYS A 152 -16.21 -10.79 -17.83
CA LYS A 152 -16.22 -11.56 -19.07
C LYS A 152 -16.14 -13.05 -18.73
N ILE A 153 -17.17 -13.78 -19.13
CA ILE A 153 -17.25 -15.23 -19.07
C ILE A 153 -16.48 -15.81 -20.24
N LEU A 154 -15.61 -16.76 -19.94
CA LEU A 154 -14.75 -17.40 -20.91
C LEU A 154 -15.42 -18.68 -21.43
N PRO A 155 -15.11 -19.12 -22.66
CA PRO A 155 -15.59 -20.41 -23.15
C PRO A 155 -15.21 -21.60 -22.25
N THR A 156 -14.11 -21.48 -21.51
CA THR A 156 -13.62 -22.50 -20.56
C THR A 156 -14.23 -22.37 -19.17
N THR A 157 -14.96 -21.29 -18.85
CA THR A 157 -15.54 -21.07 -17.51
C THR A 157 -16.42 -22.24 -17.07
N LYS A 158 -17.11 -22.91 -17.99
CA LYS A 158 -17.91 -24.10 -17.68
C LYS A 158 -17.09 -25.26 -17.10
N ASP A 159 -15.81 -25.34 -17.44
CA ASP A 159 -14.90 -26.41 -17.07
C ASP A 159 -14.04 -26.02 -15.86
N ASP A 160 -13.53 -24.78 -15.87
CA ASP A 160 -12.56 -24.29 -14.89
C ASP A 160 -13.12 -23.23 -13.93
N GLY A 161 -14.35 -22.76 -14.10
CA GLY A 161 -14.95 -21.69 -13.30
C GLY A 161 -14.22 -20.35 -13.35
N LEU A 162 -13.27 -20.15 -14.26
CA LEU A 162 -12.48 -18.93 -14.36
C LEU A 162 -13.19 -17.88 -15.21
N VAL A 163 -13.20 -16.64 -14.73
CA VAL A 163 -13.77 -15.48 -15.41
C VAL A 163 -12.76 -14.33 -15.40
N ASP A 164 -12.82 -13.45 -16.38
CA ASP A 164 -12.03 -12.22 -16.40
C ASP A 164 -12.83 -11.08 -15.75
N ILE A 165 -12.26 -10.43 -14.74
CA ILE A 165 -12.80 -9.21 -14.13
C ILE A 165 -11.89 -8.05 -14.52
N THR A 166 -12.49 -7.01 -15.09
CA THR A 166 -11.81 -5.75 -15.41
C THR A 166 -12.31 -4.65 -14.50
N PHE A 167 -11.40 -3.96 -13.83
CA PHE A 167 -11.72 -2.86 -12.93
C PHE A 167 -10.60 -1.82 -12.94
N LYS A 168 -10.93 -0.59 -12.52
CA LYS A 168 -9.93 0.47 -12.35
C LYS A 168 -9.44 0.46 -10.92
N LEU A 169 -8.13 0.32 -10.76
CA LEU A 169 -7.44 0.44 -9.50
C LEU A 169 -6.78 1.82 -9.42
N ASN A 170 -7.01 2.54 -8.33
CA ASN A 170 -6.43 3.85 -8.08
C ASN A 170 -5.40 3.72 -6.94
N ASN A 171 -4.36 4.56 -6.95
CA ASN A 171 -3.40 4.67 -5.84
C ASN A 171 -3.81 5.84 -4.90
N PRO A 172 -4.50 5.58 -3.77
CA PRO A 172 -4.87 6.61 -2.82
C PRO A 172 -3.69 7.28 -2.10
N PRO A 173 -2.61 6.56 -1.71
CA PRO A 173 -1.40 7.16 -1.16
C PRO A 173 -0.76 8.26 -2.02
N LYS A 174 -0.08 9.19 -1.35
CA LYS A 174 0.75 10.24 -1.99
C LYS A 174 2.13 9.76 -2.43
N VAL A 175 2.37 8.45 -2.39
CA VAL A 175 3.62 7.79 -2.78
C VAL A 175 3.29 6.63 -3.72
N GLY A 176 4.29 6.14 -4.45
CA GLY A 176 4.10 4.96 -5.28
C GLY A 176 3.80 3.70 -4.46
N LEU A 177 3.10 2.76 -5.09
CA LEU A 177 2.87 1.44 -4.53
C LEU A 177 3.06 0.36 -5.60
N THR A 178 3.47 -0.82 -5.16
CA THR A 178 3.58 -2.02 -5.99
C THR A 178 2.58 -3.05 -5.50
N VAL A 179 1.68 -3.48 -6.39
CA VAL A 179 0.68 -4.52 -6.12
C VAL A 179 1.23 -5.86 -6.57
N TYR A 180 1.35 -6.81 -5.64
CA TYR A 180 1.83 -8.15 -5.92
C TYR A 180 0.67 -9.09 -6.23
N GLU A 181 -0.39 -9.05 -5.43
CA GLU A 181 -1.52 -9.99 -5.51
C GLU A 181 -2.82 -9.34 -5.00
N PHE A 182 -3.98 -9.88 -5.36
CA PHE A 182 -5.30 -9.40 -4.87
C PHE A 182 -5.84 -10.20 -3.68
N PHE A 183 -5.04 -11.09 -3.09
CA PHE A 183 -5.41 -11.81 -1.89
C PHE A 183 -4.30 -11.74 -0.84
N ASP A 184 -4.70 -12.03 0.39
CA ASP A 184 -3.79 -12.23 1.51
C ASP A 184 -3.05 -13.58 1.37
N LYS A 185 -1.73 -13.51 1.16
CA LYS A 185 -0.87 -14.70 1.11
C LYS A 185 -0.89 -15.53 2.39
N SER A 186 -1.19 -14.91 3.53
CA SER A 186 -1.24 -15.63 4.80
C SER A 186 -2.48 -16.51 4.92
N GLY A 187 -3.48 -16.28 4.06
CA GLY A 187 -4.77 -16.99 4.09
C GLY A 187 -5.63 -16.65 5.30
N ALA A 188 -5.22 -15.68 6.12
CA ALA A 188 -5.99 -15.24 7.28
C ALA A 188 -7.31 -14.60 6.83
N TRP A 189 -7.29 -13.91 5.68
CA TRP A 189 -8.47 -13.27 5.13
C TRP A 189 -8.62 -13.51 3.61
N PRO A 190 -9.51 -14.43 3.18
CA PRO A 190 -9.72 -14.64 1.75
C PRO A 190 -10.37 -13.41 1.13
N THR A 191 -9.65 -12.73 0.21
CA THR A 191 -10.29 -11.72 -0.65
C THR A 191 -11.41 -12.38 -1.44
N THR A 192 -12.62 -11.87 -1.26
CA THR A 192 -13.81 -12.35 -1.96
C THR A 192 -14.72 -11.19 -2.31
N MET A 193 -15.24 -11.23 -3.54
CA MET A 193 -16.37 -10.39 -3.91
C MET A 193 -17.61 -11.26 -4.00
N ASP A 194 -18.62 -10.93 -3.21
CA ASP A 194 -19.88 -11.66 -3.15
C ASP A 194 -20.88 -11.03 -4.13
N ILE A 195 -21.50 -11.84 -4.97
CA ILE A 195 -22.70 -11.46 -5.69
C ILE A 195 -23.89 -11.97 -4.87
N GLU A 196 -24.82 -11.07 -4.54
CA GLU A 196 -26.04 -11.40 -3.80
C GLU A 196 -25.83 -12.10 -2.46
N THR A 197 -25.04 -11.48 -1.58
CA THR A 197 -24.85 -11.89 -0.18
C THR A 197 -24.56 -13.40 -0.06
N ASN A 198 -23.35 -13.81 -0.44
CA ASN A 198 -22.81 -15.18 -0.35
C ASN A 198 -23.41 -16.25 -1.29
N ARG A 199 -24.26 -15.88 -2.27
CA ARG A 199 -24.78 -16.86 -3.25
C ARG A 199 -23.77 -17.23 -4.33
N TYR A 200 -22.97 -16.24 -4.74
CA TYR A 200 -21.90 -16.44 -5.71
C TYR A 200 -20.68 -15.66 -5.24
N LYS A 201 -19.49 -16.25 -5.35
CA LYS A 201 -18.24 -15.62 -4.91
C LYS A 201 -17.25 -15.55 -6.06
N LEU A 202 -16.59 -14.42 -6.20
CA LEU A 202 -15.44 -14.25 -7.07
C LEU A 202 -14.19 -14.26 -6.20
N ILE A 203 -13.32 -15.24 -6.43
CA ILE A 203 -12.05 -15.42 -5.72
C ILE A 203 -10.91 -15.04 -6.66
N PRO A 204 -10.13 -13.98 -6.38
CA PRO A 204 -9.02 -13.59 -7.25
C PRO A 204 -8.02 -14.73 -7.39
N GLN A 205 -7.54 -14.94 -8.61
CA GLN A 205 -6.46 -15.89 -8.85
C GLN A 205 -5.09 -15.21 -8.72
N PRO A 206 -4.04 -15.96 -8.33
CA PRO A 206 -2.66 -15.47 -8.38
C PRO A 206 -2.28 -14.96 -9.76
N PHE A 207 -1.50 -13.88 -9.79
CA PHE A 207 -0.87 -13.40 -11.01
C PHE A 207 0.64 -13.28 -10.80
N THR A 208 1.41 -13.49 -11.87
CA THR A 208 2.87 -13.67 -11.79
C THR A 208 3.66 -12.38 -11.88
N THR A 209 3.05 -11.30 -12.36
CA THR A 209 3.74 -10.02 -12.60
C THR A 209 3.16 -8.93 -11.72
N PRO A 210 3.88 -8.51 -10.66
CA PRO A 210 3.55 -7.32 -9.90
C PRO A 210 3.51 -6.09 -10.81
N PHE A 211 2.71 -5.09 -10.44
CA PHE A 211 2.67 -3.83 -11.18
C PHE A 211 2.73 -2.65 -10.21
N HIS A 212 3.30 -1.55 -10.71
CA HIS A 212 3.50 -0.34 -9.94
C HIS A 212 2.46 0.72 -10.31
N LEU A 213 2.05 1.51 -9.33
CA LEU A 213 1.24 2.72 -9.50
C LEU A 213 1.96 3.87 -8.83
N ASN A 214 2.26 4.93 -9.58
CA ASN A 214 2.76 6.18 -9.02
C ASN A 214 1.70 6.84 -8.13
N ALA A 215 2.10 7.80 -7.31
CA ALA A 215 1.20 8.57 -6.45
C ALA A 215 0.03 9.17 -7.26
N GLY A 216 -1.21 8.88 -6.84
CA GLY A 216 -2.42 9.35 -7.51
C GLY A 216 -2.68 8.74 -8.90
N GLU A 217 -1.86 7.79 -9.37
CA GLU A 217 -2.09 7.09 -10.62
C GLU A 217 -3.31 6.18 -10.53
N SER A 218 -3.88 5.84 -11.68
CA SER A 218 -4.92 4.83 -11.78
C SER A 218 -4.75 3.99 -13.03
N ASN A 219 -4.90 2.68 -12.91
CA ASN A 219 -4.80 1.75 -14.02
C ASN A 219 -6.03 0.85 -14.12
N THR A 220 -6.53 0.69 -15.34
CA THR A 220 -7.53 -0.33 -15.66
C THR A 220 -6.82 -1.66 -15.85
N ILE A 221 -7.22 -2.65 -15.06
CA ILE A 221 -6.60 -3.98 -15.07
C ILE A 221 -7.65 -5.06 -15.27
N THR A 222 -7.27 -6.09 -16.03
CA THR A 222 -8.03 -7.33 -16.18
C THR A 222 -7.31 -8.45 -15.44
N ARG A 223 -8.04 -9.18 -14.60
CA ARG A 223 -7.51 -10.31 -13.81
C ARG A 223 -8.50 -11.46 -13.79
N GLN A 224 -7.96 -12.67 -13.67
CA GLN A 224 -8.78 -13.86 -13.54
C GLN A 224 -9.29 -14.03 -12.11
N PHE A 225 -10.56 -14.39 -12.00
CA PHE A 225 -11.23 -14.78 -10.77
C PHE A 225 -11.85 -16.15 -10.95
N LYS A 226 -11.86 -16.96 -9.90
CA LYS A 226 -12.64 -18.19 -9.84
C LYS A 226 -14.04 -17.85 -9.34
N LEU A 227 -15.04 -18.14 -10.14
CA LEU A 227 -16.44 -18.11 -9.73
C LEU A 227 -16.75 -19.36 -8.91
N GLN A 228 -17.20 -19.16 -7.68
CA GLN A 228 -17.73 -20.19 -6.81
C GLN A 228 -19.24 -20.01 -6.67
N LEU A 229 -19.99 -21.10 -6.83
CA LEU A 229 -21.45 -21.09 -6.74
C LEU A 229 -21.89 -21.78 -5.45
N SER A 230 -22.84 -21.19 -4.73
CA SER A 230 -23.61 -21.87 -3.68
C SER A 230 -25.10 -22.00 -4.03
N ALA A 231 -25.49 -21.52 -5.21
CA ALA A 231 -26.84 -21.55 -5.76
C ALA A 231 -26.82 -21.79 -7.28
N GLU A 232 -27.98 -22.07 -7.86
CA GLU A 232 -28.16 -22.22 -9.32
C GLU A 232 -27.77 -20.93 -10.06
N THR A 233 -27.23 -21.06 -11.28
CA THR A 233 -26.77 -19.92 -12.10
C THR A 233 -27.92 -19.20 -12.81
N GLY A 234 -29.06 -19.85 -13.03
CA GLY A 234 -30.21 -19.26 -13.75
C GLY A 234 -30.65 -17.89 -13.22
N PRO A 235 -30.90 -17.73 -11.91
CA PRO A 235 -31.24 -16.43 -11.32
C PRO A 235 -30.16 -15.34 -11.49
N LEU A 236 -28.88 -15.72 -11.48
CA LEU A 236 -27.76 -14.80 -11.71
C LEU A 236 -27.75 -14.35 -13.18
N VAL A 237 -27.87 -15.29 -14.11
CA VAL A 237 -27.91 -15.02 -15.55
C VAL A 237 -29.05 -14.08 -15.91
N GLU A 238 -30.25 -14.31 -15.37
CA GLU A 238 -31.40 -13.45 -15.62
C GLU A 238 -31.15 -11.99 -15.21
N LYS A 239 -30.44 -11.77 -14.11
CA LYS A 239 -30.05 -10.40 -13.71
C LYS A 239 -28.93 -9.85 -14.58
N GLY A 240 -27.97 -10.69 -14.98
CA GLY A 240 -26.94 -10.32 -15.93
C GLY A 240 -27.49 -9.90 -17.29
N ARG A 241 -28.65 -10.39 -17.72
CA ARG A 241 -29.33 -9.92 -18.93
C ARG A 241 -29.75 -8.45 -18.87
N ALA A 242 -29.94 -7.89 -17.67
CA ALA A 242 -30.18 -6.46 -17.49
C ALA A 242 -28.91 -5.60 -17.72
N GLY A 243 -27.78 -6.22 -18.06
CA GLY A 243 -26.51 -5.55 -18.38
C GLY A 243 -25.67 -5.21 -17.14
N SER A 244 -26.16 -5.47 -15.93
CA SER A 244 -25.36 -5.35 -14.72
C SER A 244 -25.89 -6.16 -13.55
N VAL A 245 -24.97 -6.58 -12.67
CA VAL A 245 -25.28 -7.17 -11.37
C VAL A 245 -24.55 -6.42 -10.27
N ARG A 246 -25.15 -6.34 -9.08
CA ARG A 246 -24.53 -5.66 -7.94
C ARG A 246 -23.69 -6.65 -7.14
N LEU A 247 -22.39 -6.40 -7.06
CA LEU A 247 -21.46 -7.07 -6.16
C LEU A 247 -21.47 -6.38 -4.80
N GLY A 248 -21.61 -7.15 -3.73
CA GLY A 248 -21.15 -6.76 -2.42
C GLY A 248 -19.66 -7.11 -2.28
N VAL A 249 -18.82 -6.15 -1.91
CA VAL A 249 -17.45 -6.46 -1.53
C VAL A 249 -17.48 -6.92 -0.08
N HIS A 250 -17.19 -8.21 0.15
CA HIS A 250 -17.13 -8.76 1.51
C HIS A 250 -15.76 -8.49 2.11
N PHE A 251 -14.71 -8.80 1.35
CA PHE A 251 -13.34 -8.55 1.76
C PHE A 251 -12.44 -8.30 0.54
N TRP A 252 -11.73 -7.18 0.51
CA TRP A 252 -10.77 -6.83 -0.54
C TRP A 252 -9.48 -6.37 0.11
N ALA A 253 -8.47 -7.26 0.16
CA ALA A 253 -7.17 -6.91 0.69
C ALA A 253 -6.04 -7.42 -0.21
N PRO A 254 -5.48 -6.55 -1.08
CA PRO A 254 -4.38 -6.94 -1.93
C PRO A 254 -3.09 -7.03 -1.11
N THR A 255 -2.18 -7.91 -1.49
CA THR A 255 -0.81 -7.84 -0.99
C THR A 255 -0.05 -6.81 -1.80
N LEU A 256 0.43 -5.74 -1.15
CA LEU A 256 1.13 -4.64 -1.81
C LEU A 256 2.25 -4.05 -0.93
N ARG A 257 3.12 -3.22 -1.54
CA ARG A 257 4.22 -2.53 -0.86
C ARG A 257 4.22 -1.06 -1.27
N ILE A 258 4.32 -0.17 -0.29
CA ILE A 258 4.54 1.26 -0.53
C ILE A 258 6.03 1.50 -0.78
N ASP A 259 6.34 2.41 -1.68
CA ASP A 259 7.70 2.83 -1.92
C ASP A 259 8.41 3.29 -0.64
N GLY A 260 9.63 2.81 -0.44
CA GLY A 260 10.41 3.07 0.76
C GLY A 260 10.07 2.18 1.97
N MET A 261 9.08 1.28 1.87
CA MET A 261 8.83 0.28 2.90
C MET A 261 9.55 -1.04 2.60
N SER A 262 10.05 -1.70 3.66
CA SER A 262 10.78 -2.96 3.55
C SER A 262 9.88 -4.20 3.48
N LYS A 263 8.59 -4.06 3.81
CA LYS A 263 7.62 -5.15 3.96
C LYS A 263 6.38 -4.94 3.12
N ASP A 264 5.81 -6.05 2.68
CA ASP A 264 4.47 -6.10 2.11
C ASP A 264 3.43 -5.94 3.22
N TYR A 265 2.28 -5.38 2.87
CA TYR A 265 1.14 -5.27 3.75
C TYR A 265 -0.16 -5.53 2.99
N VAL A 266 -1.23 -5.80 3.75
CA VAL A 266 -2.50 -6.30 3.24
C VAL A 266 -3.61 -5.37 3.74
N PRO A 267 -3.76 -4.17 3.13
CA PRO A 267 -4.76 -3.23 3.61
C PRO A 267 -6.17 -3.73 3.28
N ASP A 268 -7.09 -3.63 4.23
CA ASP A 268 -8.51 -3.80 3.98
C ASP A 268 -9.07 -2.58 3.23
N TRP A 269 -9.21 -2.73 1.91
CA TRP A 269 -9.87 -1.76 1.02
C TRP A 269 -11.37 -2.05 0.85
N SER A 270 -11.93 -2.97 1.62
CA SER A 270 -13.36 -3.26 1.64
C SER A 270 -14.08 -2.69 2.84
N ALA A 271 -13.37 -2.22 3.86
CA ALA A 271 -13.99 -1.78 5.09
C ALA A 271 -14.82 -0.50 4.87
N PRO A 272 -16.07 -0.43 5.37
CA PRO A 272 -16.85 0.81 5.41
C PRO A 272 -16.16 1.91 6.23
N THR A 273 -15.28 1.52 7.15
CA THR A 273 -14.42 2.43 7.91
C THR A 273 -13.34 3.09 7.05
N VAL A 274 -13.08 2.59 5.83
CA VAL A 274 -12.11 3.15 4.86
C VAL A 274 -12.84 3.86 3.69
N HIS A 275 -14.04 3.41 3.30
CA HIS A 275 -14.74 3.94 2.11
C HIS A 275 -16.13 4.54 2.38
N GLY A 276 -16.55 4.64 3.65
CA GLY A 276 -17.90 5.05 4.04
C GLY A 276 -18.95 3.95 3.83
N MET A 277 -20.22 4.27 4.04
CA MET A 277 -21.31 3.29 3.82
C MET A 277 -21.51 3.00 2.32
N GLY A 278 -21.52 1.71 1.94
CA GLY A 278 -21.93 1.25 0.61
C GLY A 278 -20.80 0.76 -0.30
N ASN A 279 -20.09 -0.29 0.14
CA ASN A 279 -18.98 -0.94 -0.58
C ASN A 279 -19.47 -1.92 -1.65
N TYR A 280 -20.40 -1.44 -2.48
CA TYR A 280 -20.91 -2.21 -3.59
C TYR A 280 -20.23 -1.78 -4.87
N ILE A 281 -19.79 -2.76 -5.65
CA ILE A 281 -19.31 -2.58 -7.02
C ILE A 281 -20.45 -2.99 -7.96
N THR A 282 -20.68 -2.22 -9.01
CA THR A 282 -21.58 -2.60 -10.10
C THR A 282 -20.76 -3.38 -11.12
N LEU A 283 -21.11 -4.63 -11.35
CA LEU A 283 -20.48 -5.48 -12.35
C LEU A 283 -21.28 -5.40 -13.65
N LYS A 284 -20.70 -4.77 -14.67
CA LYS A 284 -21.24 -4.76 -16.03
C LYS A 284 -21.08 -6.16 -16.64
N THR A 285 -22.14 -6.67 -17.24
CA THR A 285 -22.21 -7.99 -17.86
C THR A 285 -22.33 -7.87 -19.37
N GLY A 286 -21.77 -8.82 -20.11
CA GLY A 286 -21.87 -8.92 -21.57
C GLY A 286 -22.78 -10.06 -22.05
N PRO A 287 -22.96 -10.22 -23.36
CA PRO A 287 -23.73 -11.32 -23.95
C PRO A 287 -23.18 -12.72 -23.59
N ASP A 288 -21.89 -12.80 -23.31
CA ASP A 288 -21.18 -14.00 -22.84
C ASP A 288 -21.66 -14.48 -21.46
N PHE A 289 -22.41 -13.66 -20.72
CA PHE A 289 -22.94 -14.03 -19.41
C PHE A 289 -23.88 -15.25 -19.45
N GLU A 290 -24.52 -15.51 -20.60
CA GLU A 290 -25.32 -16.73 -20.86
C GLU A 290 -24.52 -18.03 -20.71
N LEU A 291 -23.20 -17.99 -20.94
CA LEU A 291 -22.34 -19.17 -20.83
C LEU A 291 -22.30 -19.74 -19.39
N LEU A 292 -22.69 -18.96 -18.39
CA LEU A 292 -22.83 -19.44 -17.00
C LEU A 292 -23.95 -20.46 -16.82
N LEU A 293 -24.91 -20.58 -17.75
CA LEU A 293 -25.92 -21.64 -17.70
C LEU A 293 -25.30 -23.03 -17.85
N ASP A 294 -24.17 -23.12 -18.54
CA ASP A 294 -23.42 -24.37 -18.73
C ASP A 294 -22.47 -24.67 -17.56
N TYR A 295 -22.19 -23.69 -16.70
CA TYR A 295 -21.31 -23.86 -15.56
C TYR A 295 -22.03 -24.60 -14.43
N LYS A 296 -21.69 -25.88 -14.27
CA LYS A 296 -22.16 -26.72 -13.16
C LYS A 296 -21.10 -26.73 -12.07
N TYR A 297 -21.46 -26.31 -10.87
CA TYR A 297 -20.55 -26.44 -9.73
C TYR A 297 -20.27 -27.93 -9.49
N PRO A 298 -19.00 -28.35 -9.36
CA PRO A 298 -18.72 -29.71 -8.91
C PRO A 298 -19.30 -29.87 -7.50
N THR A 299 -20.32 -30.71 -7.34
CA THR A 299 -21.00 -30.97 -6.06
C THR A 299 -20.09 -31.61 -5.01
N ALA A 300 -18.86 -31.98 -5.37
CA ALA A 300 -17.84 -32.42 -4.42
C ALA A 300 -16.98 -31.22 -4.01
N PRO A 301 -16.73 -31.01 -2.70
CA PRO A 301 -15.70 -30.07 -2.27
C PRO A 301 -14.38 -30.48 -2.94
N VAL A 302 -13.87 -29.62 -3.80
CA VAL A 302 -12.50 -29.77 -4.31
C VAL A 302 -11.62 -29.57 -3.09
N ASN A 303 -11.11 -30.67 -2.52
CA ASN A 303 -10.02 -30.57 -1.56
C ASN A 303 -8.95 -29.68 -2.21
N PRO A 304 -8.44 -28.66 -1.51
CA PRO A 304 -7.41 -27.79 -2.07
C PRO A 304 -6.31 -28.70 -2.60
N VAL A 305 -6.09 -28.62 -3.92
CA VAL A 305 -4.99 -29.36 -4.54
C VAL A 305 -3.74 -28.75 -3.96
N THR A 306 -3.13 -29.44 -3.01
CA THR A 306 -1.78 -29.12 -2.55
C THR A 306 -0.94 -28.94 -3.81
N PRO A 307 -0.32 -27.77 -4.04
CA PRO A 307 0.54 -27.59 -5.19
C PRO A 307 1.47 -28.79 -5.25
N ALA A 308 1.49 -29.50 -6.38
CA ALA A 308 2.38 -30.64 -6.54
C ALA A 308 3.78 -30.14 -6.20
N THR A 309 4.41 -30.74 -5.19
CA THR A 309 5.81 -30.48 -4.87
C THR A 309 6.56 -30.61 -6.19
N PRO A 310 7.27 -29.58 -6.65
CA PRO A 310 8.01 -29.67 -7.90
C PRO A 310 8.92 -30.90 -7.78
N THR A 311 8.66 -31.92 -8.57
CA THR A 311 9.60 -33.03 -8.73
C THR A 311 10.84 -32.41 -9.35
N THR A 312 11.88 -32.28 -8.55
CA THR A 312 13.22 -31.97 -9.04
C THR A 312 13.63 -33.12 -9.94
N GLU A 313 13.39 -32.99 -11.24
CA GLU A 313 14.07 -33.82 -12.22
C GLU A 313 15.55 -33.49 -12.09
N THR A 314 16.33 -34.46 -11.58
CA THR A 314 17.78 -34.43 -11.64
C THR A 314 18.16 -34.22 -13.11
N PRO A 315 18.81 -33.10 -13.47
CA PRO A 315 19.21 -32.88 -14.86
C PRO A 315 20.09 -34.03 -15.32
N ALA A 316 19.79 -34.58 -16.50
CA ALA A 316 20.69 -35.52 -17.16
C ALA A 316 22.08 -34.85 -17.29
N PRO A 317 23.19 -35.58 -17.07
CA PRO A 317 24.53 -35.01 -17.17
C PRO A 317 24.73 -34.39 -18.55
N GLN A 318 24.96 -33.07 -18.58
CA GLN A 318 25.28 -32.37 -19.81
C GLN A 318 26.65 -32.85 -20.33
N PRO A 319 26.82 -33.03 -21.66
CA PRO A 319 28.12 -33.30 -22.25
C PRO A 319 29.09 -32.14 -21.95
N PRO A 320 30.40 -32.43 -21.79
CA PRO A 320 31.40 -31.42 -21.47
C PRO A 320 31.43 -30.33 -22.53
N VAL A 321 31.19 -29.09 -22.11
CA VAL A 321 31.29 -27.90 -22.96
C VAL A 321 32.76 -27.71 -23.30
N THR A 322 33.08 -27.76 -24.60
CA THR A 322 34.40 -27.38 -25.10
C THR A 322 34.52 -25.87 -25.00
N GLU A 323 35.36 -25.37 -24.10
CA GLU A 323 35.61 -23.94 -23.93
C GLU A 323 36.19 -23.35 -25.22
N THR A 324 35.41 -22.50 -25.87
CA THR A 324 35.92 -21.63 -26.93
C THR A 324 36.61 -20.44 -26.26
N PRO A 325 37.87 -20.11 -26.59
CA PRO A 325 38.58 -19.01 -25.96
C PRO A 325 37.83 -17.69 -26.15
N ALA A 326 37.66 -16.95 -25.05
CA ALA A 326 36.98 -15.66 -25.02
C ALA A 326 37.69 -14.65 -25.94
N PRO A 327 36.95 -13.85 -26.73
CA PRO A 327 37.54 -12.77 -27.50
C PRO A 327 38.19 -11.75 -26.57
N GLN A 328 39.44 -11.38 -26.87
CA GLN A 328 40.15 -10.32 -26.14
C GLN A 328 39.36 -9.00 -26.24
N PRO A 329 39.22 -8.26 -25.13
CA PRO A 329 38.59 -6.95 -25.16
C PRO A 329 39.40 -5.97 -26.02
N PRO A 330 38.73 -5.06 -26.74
CA PRO A 330 39.40 -4.05 -27.54
C PRO A 330 40.24 -3.12 -26.65
N VAL A 331 41.48 -2.91 -27.06
CA VAL A 331 42.39 -1.94 -26.44
C VAL A 331 41.78 -0.55 -26.62
N THR A 332 41.32 0.05 -25.53
CA THR A 332 40.78 1.42 -25.51
C THR A 332 41.95 2.37 -25.33
N GLU A 333 42.20 3.26 -26.29
CA GLU A 333 43.18 4.33 -26.13
C GLU A 333 42.77 5.28 -25.00
N PRO A 334 43.72 5.78 -24.19
CA PRO A 334 43.42 6.70 -23.11
C PRO A 334 42.88 8.03 -23.65
N PRO A 335 41.91 8.65 -22.97
CA PRO A 335 41.34 9.93 -23.38
C PRO A 335 42.41 11.03 -23.33
N VAL A 336 42.43 11.86 -24.37
CA VAL A 336 43.22 13.10 -24.43
C VAL A 336 42.71 14.06 -23.37
N THR A 337 43.54 14.36 -22.37
CA THR A 337 43.23 15.32 -21.31
C THR A 337 43.32 16.74 -21.87
N GLU A 338 42.19 17.44 -21.97
CA GLU A 338 42.19 18.88 -22.25
C GLU A 338 42.71 19.67 -21.02
N PRO A 339 43.46 20.76 -21.24
CA PRO A 339 43.99 21.59 -20.15
C PRO A 339 42.87 22.35 -19.42
N PRO A 340 43.04 22.64 -18.12
CA PRO A 340 42.03 23.31 -17.31
C PRO A 340 41.77 24.74 -17.81
N THR A 341 40.51 25.06 -18.06
CA THR A 341 40.02 26.42 -18.30
C THR A 341 40.16 27.24 -17.02
N THR A 342 40.74 28.43 -17.17
CA THR A 342 40.90 29.43 -16.10
C THR A 342 39.54 29.99 -15.72
N PRO A 343 39.17 30.07 -14.43
CA PRO A 343 37.89 30.65 -14.01
C PRO A 343 37.88 32.16 -14.28
N GLU A 344 36.82 32.62 -14.94
CA GLU A 344 36.51 34.05 -15.08
C GLU A 344 36.22 34.68 -13.71
N PRO A 345 36.65 35.93 -13.46
CA PRO A 345 36.36 36.64 -12.22
C PRO A 345 34.88 37.00 -12.12
N GLU A 346 34.24 36.61 -11.02
CA GLU A 346 32.86 36.98 -10.69
C GLU A 346 32.73 38.50 -10.52
N THR A 347 31.82 39.11 -11.28
CA THR A 347 31.38 40.49 -11.09
C THR A 347 30.66 40.65 -9.74
N PRO A 348 30.98 41.70 -8.95
CA PRO A 348 30.34 41.93 -7.65
C PRO A 348 28.85 42.26 -7.82
N VAL A 349 28.00 41.51 -7.12
CA VAL A 349 26.57 41.77 -7.01
C VAL A 349 26.36 43.08 -6.25
N THR A 350 25.81 44.08 -6.93
CA THR A 350 25.37 45.34 -6.31
C THR A 350 24.10 45.10 -5.50
N SER A 351 24.13 45.54 -4.25
CA SER A 351 23.02 45.43 -3.30
C SER A 351 21.89 46.40 -3.70
N PRO A 352 20.62 45.97 -3.74
CA PRO A 352 19.51 46.88 -4.05
C PRO A 352 19.30 47.87 -2.90
N GLU A 353 19.16 49.13 -3.28
CA GLU A 353 18.88 50.28 -2.43
C GLU A 353 17.53 50.10 -1.69
N PRO A 354 17.45 50.36 -0.37
CA PRO A 354 16.22 50.20 0.38
C PRO A 354 15.18 51.25 -0.04
N SER A 355 13.97 50.80 -0.34
CA SER A 355 12.83 51.67 -0.63
C SER A 355 12.45 52.53 0.59
N PRO A 356 12.08 53.81 0.39
CA PRO A 356 11.68 54.69 1.49
C PRO A 356 10.36 54.24 2.12
N ILE A 357 10.33 54.30 3.46
CA ILE A 357 9.16 54.03 4.30
C ILE A 357 8.10 55.11 4.04
N SER A 358 6.94 54.69 3.54
CA SER A 358 5.75 55.55 3.43
C SER A 358 5.09 55.69 4.80
N VAL A 359 5.08 56.91 5.33
CA VAL A 359 4.37 57.26 6.57
C VAL A 359 2.93 57.62 6.18
N ALA A 360 1.96 56.85 6.69
CA ALA A 360 0.54 57.16 6.54
C ALA A 360 0.15 58.36 7.42
N PRO A 361 -0.67 59.30 6.93
CA PRO A 361 -1.24 60.35 7.76
C PRO A 361 -2.38 59.76 8.61
N GLY A 362 -2.35 60.07 9.91
CA GLY A 362 -3.34 59.63 10.88
C GLY A 362 -4.72 60.22 10.66
N ALA A 363 -5.72 59.45 11.06
CA ALA A 363 -7.08 59.88 11.39
C ALA A 363 -7.45 59.27 12.74
#